data_AF-A0A2D6HBN8-F1
#
_entry.id   AF-A0A2D6HBN8-F1
#
_cell.length_a   1.000
_cell.length_b   1.000
_cell.length_c   1.000
_cell.angle_alpha   90.00
_cell.angle_beta   90.00
_cell.angle_gamma   90.00
#
_symmetry.space_group_name_H-M   'P 1'
#
loop_
_entity.id
_entity.type
_entity.pdbx_description
1 polymer ?
#
loop_
_entity_poly.entity_id
_entity_poly.type
_entity_poly.pdbx_seq_one_letter_code
_entity_poly.pdbx_strand_id
1 'polypeptide(L)'
;MFDAEFGRAKRATQSGVAHPRLRGGDAPPYHRTDPLRVWRLRRARFFLRRLLRRSSPQPARTGGGRGAPPRSRGGLVPLGVGAFVVDRIARALEARYKGPRESAMSSAPILLERWSRPIATTLTTCALALVACRGVEPSGPPVGVSYIGSSTVAIFLRDAAEVYSGIEFSIDSVPESAGGERAMREGRAELAGAATEPEAATLAAGVSAALVGRDAIAVIVHADNPLGELTLDQLRAVFTGGVTNWAELGGAEDEIEAFIVGAESATHEVFRATVLGESAYGSHCREVRPDREIVAAVAADPSAIGHISFSFLASAKGVRAIAVGGEVGEVTNFDYPISRPLYLLHRPGNPALDAFIRWAQSDAGQRVVMRHFVGARVIGSVARTGEVTDHGWLVVETETFPAYDGGIYYYPHRAYSILSRHGDLLREVRNHRGQNDEQPTRVALPPGVYLIRADAPATGVVEFFVRIDVGKTAGVSVAEVLGERQ
;
A
#
# COMPACT_ATOMS: atom_id res chain seq x y z
N MET A 1 14.04 -42.33 48.43
CA MET A 1 15.32 -42.94 48.82
C MET A 1 16.29 -41.77 48.99
N PHE A 2 16.46 -41.29 50.24
CA PHE A 2 17.30 -40.12 50.64
C PHE A 2 16.86 -38.77 49.98
N ASP A 3 16.70 -37.63 50.69
CA ASP A 3 17.59 -36.85 51.59
C ASP A 3 18.68 -36.06 50.84
N ALA A 4 19.17 -34.89 51.29
CA ALA A 4 18.69 -33.85 52.23
C ALA A 4 19.69 -32.66 52.23
N GLU A 5 19.33 -31.54 52.88
CA GLU A 5 20.17 -30.34 53.16
C GLU A 5 20.70 -29.58 51.91
N PHE A 6 21.30 -28.38 51.97
CA PHE A 6 21.60 -27.40 53.04
C PHE A 6 21.21 -25.99 52.52
N GLY A 7 21.44 -24.81 53.14
CA GLY A 7 22.16 -24.37 54.35
C GLY A 7 22.07 -22.83 54.46
N ARG A 8 22.79 -22.15 55.37
CA ARG A 8 22.72 -20.65 55.53
C ARG A 8 24.00 -19.98 56.05
N ALA A 9 24.26 -18.72 55.66
CA ALA A 9 25.32 -17.84 56.19
C ALA A 9 24.76 -16.53 56.80
N LYS A 10 25.61 -15.64 57.38
CA LYS A 10 25.19 -14.46 58.18
C LYS A 10 26.13 -13.23 58.09
N ARG A 11 25.59 -12.11 57.54
CA ARG A 11 25.65 -10.70 58.03
C ARG A 11 27.00 -9.95 58.30
N ALA A 12 26.86 -8.61 58.36
CA ALA A 12 27.70 -7.60 59.04
C ALA A 12 28.99 -7.09 58.31
N THR A 13 29.55 -5.88 58.52
CA THR A 13 29.27 -4.78 59.50
C THR A 13 29.56 -3.35 58.91
N GLN A 14 29.67 -2.27 59.71
CA GLN A 14 29.58 -0.83 59.32
C GLN A 14 30.90 0.01 59.39
N SER A 15 31.00 1.10 58.60
CA SER A 15 31.92 2.28 58.74
C SER A 15 31.54 3.42 57.74
N GLY A 16 32.03 4.68 57.76
CA GLY A 16 32.73 5.45 58.81
C GLY A 16 33.37 6.83 58.39
N VAL A 17 32.87 7.94 58.97
CA VAL A 17 33.62 9.16 59.46
C VAL A 17 34.18 10.29 58.52
N ALA A 18 33.59 11.49 58.66
CA ALA A 18 34.14 12.89 58.71
C ALA A 18 34.56 13.78 57.48
N HIS A 19 34.61 15.10 57.77
CA HIS A 19 34.87 16.30 56.92
C HIS A 19 35.87 17.26 57.62
N PRO A 20 36.50 18.22 56.89
CA PRO A 20 36.93 19.52 57.48
C PRO A 20 36.61 20.79 56.64
N ARG A 21 37.09 21.97 57.09
CA ARG A 21 36.74 23.37 56.70
C ARG A 21 37.98 24.30 56.91
N LEU A 22 38.15 25.56 56.44
CA LEU A 22 37.40 26.56 55.63
C LEU A 22 38.38 27.69 55.13
N ARG A 23 37.86 28.84 54.63
CA ARG A 23 38.53 30.11 54.15
C ARG A 23 38.96 30.10 52.67
N GLY A 24 39.00 31.22 51.91
CA GLY A 24 38.44 32.57 52.12
C GLY A 24 39.35 33.73 51.64
N GLY A 25 38.95 34.54 50.64
CA GLY A 25 39.61 35.81 50.26
C GLY A 25 39.46 36.27 48.78
N ASP A 26 39.05 37.55 48.61
CA ASP A 26 39.35 38.57 47.57
C ASP A 26 39.16 38.37 46.04
N ALA A 27 38.90 39.49 45.33
CA ALA A 27 38.74 39.59 43.87
C ALA A 27 38.98 41.02 43.31
N PRO A 28 39.72 41.17 42.17
CA PRO A 28 39.40 42.16 41.13
C PRO A 28 39.84 41.71 39.68
N PRO A 29 39.77 42.53 38.61
CA PRO A 29 38.67 43.36 38.09
C PRO A 29 38.33 43.02 36.58
N TYR A 30 38.00 44.02 35.74
CA TYR A 30 37.16 43.91 34.53
C TYR A 30 37.85 43.59 33.17
N HIS A 31 37.00 43.31 32.15
CA HIS A 31 37.32 42.83 30.79
C HIS A 31 38.15 43.72 29.84
N ARG A 32 38.79 43.07 28.86
CA ARG A 32 38.89 43.53 27.45
C ARG A 32 38.29 42.49 26.49
N THR A 33 37.78 42.92 25.33
CA THR A 33 37.13 42.04 24.34
C THR A 33 38.02 41.73 23.12
N ASP A 34 38.06 40.46 22.72
CA ASP A 34 38.86 39.93 21.60
C ASP A 34 38.37 40.38 20.19
N PRO A 35 39.22 41.04 19.36
CA PRO A 35 38.91 41.41 17.98
C PRO A 35 38.50 40.26 17.05
N LEU A 36 38.98 39.03 17.27
CA LEU A 36 38.76 37.90 16.36
C LEU A 36 37.27 37.53 16.21
N ARG A 37 36.44 37.82 17.22
CA ARG A 37 34.98 37.62 17.16
C ARG A 37 34.31 38.50 16.10
N VAL A 38 34.74 39.75 15.96
CA VAL A 38 34.16 40.72 15.01
C VAL A 38 34.43 40.30 13.56
N TRP A 39 35.62 39.77 13.29
CA TRP A 39 36.02 39.29 11.96
C TRP A 39 35.19 38.08 11.49
N ARG A 40 34.99 37.09 12.36
CA ARG A 40 34.20 35.87 12.05
C ARG A 40 32.74 36.23 11.71
N LEU A 41 32.11 37.12 12.48
CA LEU A 41 30.73 37.57 12.24
C LEU A 41 30.57 38.31 10.89
N ARG A 42 31.53 39.16 10.51
CA ARG A 42 31.52 39.83 9.19
C ARG A 42 31.60 38.81 8.04
N ARG A 43 32.43 37.77 8.17
CA ARG A 43 32.61 36.74 7.13
C ARG A 43 31.35 35.88 6.93
N ALA A 44 30.65 35.51 8.01
CA ALA A 44 29.38 34.79 7.93
C ALA A 44 28.28 35.63 7.24
N ARG A 45 28.16 36.92 7.61
CA ARG A 45 27.16 37.85 7.03
C ARG A 45 27.39 38.14 5.54
N PHE A 46 28.63 38.03 5.06
CA PHE A 46 28.96 38.07 3.63
C PHE A 46 28.48 36.81 2.89
N PHE A 47 28.70 35.62 3.48
CA PHE A 47 28.31 34.34 2.86
C PHE A 47 26.79 34.20 2.67
N LEU A 48 26.00 34.54 3.71
CA LEU A 48 24.52 34.54 3.62
C LEU A 48 24.00 35.45 2.51
N ARG A 49 24.58 36.67 2.38
CA ARG A 49 24.21 37.61 1.32
C ARG A 49 24.60 37.13 -0.09
N ARG A 50 25.59 36.24 -0.22
CA ARG A 50 26.00 35.64 -1.50
C ARG A 50 25.10 34.47 -1.91
N LEU A 51 24.61 33.68 -0.94
CA LEU A 51 23.59 32.65 -1.16
C LEU A 51 22.27 33.27 -1.63
N LEU A 52 21.73 34.22 -0.87
CA LEU A 52 20.44 34.86 -1.18
C LEU A 52 20.43 35.60 -2.54
N ARG A 53 21.59 36.06 -3.03
CA ARG A 53 21.73 36.69 -4.36
C ARG A 53 21.90 35.70 -5.53
N ARG A 54 22.06 34.39 -5.27
CA ARG A 54 22.02 33.35 -6.31
C ARG A 54 20.62 32.81 -6.60
N SER A 55 19.64 33.13 -5.75
CA SER A 55 18.25 32.68 -5.86
C SER A 55 17.30 33.72 -6.47
N SER A 56 17.83 34.78 -7.10
CA SER A 56 17.04 35.84 -7.75
C SER A 56 17.27 35.81 -9.26
N PRO A 57 16.23 35.60 -10.10
CA PRO A 57 16.34 35.75 -11.54
C PRO A 57 16.74 37.19 -11.91
N GLN A 58 17.60 37.36 -12.92
CA GLN A 58 17.77 38.67 -13.56
C GLN A 58 16.61 38.93 -14.53
N PRO A 59 16.06 40.16 -14.60
CA PRO A 59 15.12 40.52 -15.64
C PRO A 59 15.85 40.59 -17.00
N ALA A 60 15.43 39.76 -17.95
CA ALA A 60 15.93 39.81 -19.32
C ALA A 60 15.49 41.11 -20.01
N ARG A 61 16.35 41.68 -20.86
CA ARG A 61 16.03 42.87 -21.65
C ARG A 61 15.07 42.47 -22.78
N THR A 62 13.99 43.22 -22.96
CA THR A 62 12.96 42.95 -23.97
C THR A 62 13.46 43.23 -25.39
N GLY A 63 13.52 42.20 -26.23
CA GLY A 63 13.51 42.27 -27.70
C GLY A 63 12.27 41.56 -28.22
N GLY A 64 11.55 42.18 -29.17
CA GLY A 64 10.19 41.75 -29.54
C GLY A 64 10.12 40.64 -30.61
N GLY A 65 9.12 39.76 -30.46
CA GLY A 65 8.69 38.78 -31.45
C GLY A 65 7.23 38.36 -31.16
N ARG A 66 6.43 38.02 -32.18
CA ARG A 66 4.99 37.74 -32.04
C ARG A 66 4.71 36.24 -32.08
N GLY A 67 3.85 35.73 -31.19
CA GLY A 67 3.35 34.34 -31.25
C GLY A 67 2.50 33.92 -30.03
N ALA A 68 1.27 33.51 -30.30
CA ALA A 68 0.28 32.86 -29.40
C ALA A 68 -0.75 32.17 -30.32
N PRO A 69 -1.62 31.22 -29.88
CA PRO A 69 -2.03 30.81 -28.53
C PRO A 69 -1.76 29.28 -28.33
N PRO A 70 -2.45 28.45 -27.49
CA PRO A 70 -3.53 28.71 -26.52
C PRO A 70 -3.24 28.23 -25.07
N ARG A 71 -4.30 28.26 -24.24
CA ARG A 71 -4.25 28.14 -22.77
C ARG A 71 -4.61 26.73 -22.29
N SER A 72 -3.88 26.22 -21.31
CA SER A 72 -4.38 25.23 -20.33
C SER A 72 -4.51 25.89 -18.94
N ARG A 73 -5.44 25.40 -18.10
CA ARG A 73 -5.64 25.88 -16.72
C ARG A 73 -4.88 24.99 -15.73
N GLY A 74 -3.66 25.37 -15.38
CA GLY A 74 -2.95 24.84 -14.22
C GLY A 74 -3.15 25.74 -12.99
N GLY A 75 -3.58 25.17 -11.86
CA GLY A 75 -3.71 25.92 -10.60
C GLY A 75 -2.35 26.17 -9.94
N LEU A 76 -2.17 27.35 -9.31
CA LEU A 76 -0.95 27.64 -8.55
C LEU A 76 -0.97 26.87 -7.21
N VAL A 77 0.03 26.01 -6.99
CA VAL A 77 0.39 25.54 -5.64
C VAL A 77 1.38 26.56 -5.03
N PRO A 78 1.10 27.14 -3.85
CA PRO A 78 1.94 28.20 -3.30
C PRO A 78 3.23 27.66 -2.64
N LEU A 79 4.38 28.15 -3.10
CA LEU A 79 5.70 27.97 -2.47
C LEU A 79 5.84 28.78 -1.16
N GLY A 80 4.95 28.56 -0.19
CA GLY A 80 4.86 29.33 1.06
C GLY A 80 5.50 28.67 2.29
N VAL A 81 5.48 27.34 2.37
CA VAL A 81 5.75 26.61 3.64
C VAL A 81 7.17 26.81 4.16
N GLY A 82 8.18 26.67 3.29
CA GLY A 82 9.59 26.72 3.69
C GLY A 82 10.02 28.06 4.31
N ALA A 83 9.53 29.19 3.77
CA ALA A 83 9.83 30.51 4.31
C ALA A 83 9.17 30.73 5.69
N PHE A 84 7.92 30.25 5.85
CA PHE A 84 7.14 30.42 7.08
C PHE A 84 7.74 29.64 8.28
N VAL A 85 8.28 28.44 8.03
CA VAL A 85 8.95 27.63 9.07
C VAL A 85 10.25 28.29 9.54
N VAL A 86 11.10 28.74 8.61
CA VAL A 86 12.37 29.42 8.96
C VAL A 86 12.14 30.68 9.78
N ASP A 87 11.13 31.48 9.41
CA ASP A 87 10.80 32.72 10.13
C ASP A 87 10.17 32.47 11.51
N ARG A 88 9.34 31.43 11.67
CA ARG A 88 8.89 30.97 13.01
C ARG A 88 10.06 30.57 13.90
N ILE A 89 11.03 29.83 13.38
CA ILE A 89 12.22 29.40 14.14
C ILE A 89 13.08 30.60 14.55
N ALA A 90 13.29 31.57 13.64
CA ALA A 90 14.00 32.80 13.96
C ALA A 90 13.32 33.59 15.10
N ARG A 91 12.00 33.80 15.01
CA ARG A 91 11.23 34.51 16.04
C ARG A 91 11.18 33.76 17.38
N ALA A 92 11.13 32.43 17.38
CA ALA A 92 11.22 31.62 18.60
C ALA A 92 12.59 31.75 19.30
N LEU A 93 13.68 31.84 18.52
CA LEU A 93 15.03 32.05 19.07
C LEU A 93 15.22 33.47 19.64
N GLU A 94 14.67 34.51 19.01
CA GLU A 94 14.70 35.87 19.58
C GLU A 94 13.86 36.00 20.86
N ALA A 95 12.66 35.39 20.89
CA ALA A 95 11.79 35.40 22.08
C ALA A 95 12.51 34.78 23.29
N ARG A 96 13.22 33.67 23.09
CA ARG A 96 13.99 32.96 24.14
C ARG A 96 15.23 33.73 24.61
N TYR A 97 15.58 34.86 23.99
CA TYR A 97 16.74 35.70 24.33
C TYR A 97 16.36 37.02 25.05
N LYS A 98 15.06 37.25 25.32
CA LYS A 98 14.54 38.46 26.01
C LYS A 98 13.98 38.17 27.41
N GLY A 99 14.60 37.23 28.13
CA GLY A 99 14.40 37.10 29.58
C GLY A 99 15.04 38.27 30.35
N PRO A 100 14.64 38.52 31.62
CA PRO A 100 15.20 39.61 32.42
C PRO A 100 16.71 39.52 32.60
N ARG A 101 17.39 40.66 32.55
CA ARG A 101 18.78 40.79 33.00
C ARG A 101 18.78 40.92 34.52
N GLU A 102 19.41 39.99 35.24
CA GLU A 102 20.44 40.30 36.24
C GLU A 102 21.12 39.03 36.82
N SER A 103 22.30 39.24 37.44
CA SER A 103 23.05 38.31 38.31
C SER A 103 23.13 36.81 37.97
N ALA A 104 24.06 36.40 37.08
CA ALA A 104 24.69 35.05 37.09
C ALA A 104 25.96 34.87 36.21
N MET A 105 26.83 35.87 36.06
CA MET A 105 28.07 35.72 35.24
C MET A 105 29.25 35.13 36.04
N SER A 106 29.41 33.79 36.08
CA SER A 106 30.69 33.16 36.49
C SER A 106 30.94 31.69 36.05
N SER A 107 30.50 31.26 34.85
CA SER A 107 30.81 29.89 34.36
C SER A 107 30.71 29.67 32.83
N ALA A 108 30.56 30.74 32.04
CA ALA A 108 30.16 30.66 30.63
C ALA A 108 31.20 30.22 29.55
N PRO A 109 32.55 30.22 29.74
CA PRO A 109 33.47 29.97 28.60
C PRO A 109 33.46 28.55 28.02
N ILE A 110 33.34 27.52 28.87
CA ILE A 110 33.76 26.14 28.52
C ILE A 110 32.67 25.35 27.77
N LEU A 111 31.40 25.73 27.90
CA LEU A 111 30.28 24.96 27.33
C LEU A 111 30.00 25.23 25.83
N LEU A 112 30.53 26.30 25.23
CA LEU A 112 30.18 26.67 23.85
C LEU A 112 30.96 25.92 22.75
N GLU A 113 32.17 25.42 23.03
CA GLU A 113 32.94 24.62 22.06
C GLU A 113 32.53 23.14 22.03
N ARG A 114 32.00 22.60 23.14
CA ARG A 114 31.63 21.19 23.25
C ARG A 114 30.36 20.81 22.46
N TRP A 115 29.49 21.78 22.17
CA TRP A 115 28.20 21.55 21.49
C TRP A 115 28.14 22.09 20.05
N SER A 116 29.01 23.02 19.67
CA SER A 116 29.00 23.63 18.33
C SER A 116 29.52 22.71 17.22
N ARG A 117 30.35 21.70 17.55
CA ARG A 117 30.75 20.65 16.61
C ARG A 117 29.63 19.64 16.30
N PRO A 118 29.04 18.91 17.28
CA PRO A 118 28.04 17.89 16.98
C PRO A 118 26.81 18.43 16.24
N ILE A 119 26.29 19.61 16.62
CA ILE A 119 25.12 20.20 15.95
C ILE A 119 25.39 20.47 14.46
N ALA A 120 26.61 20.90 14.11
CA ALA A 120 27.00 21.14 12.72
C ALA A 120 27.12 19.85 11.90
N THR A 121 27.67 18.77 12.48
CA THR A 121 27.67 17.46 11.82
C THR A 121 26.25 16.93 11.67
N THR A 122 25.44 16.89 12.72
CA THR A 122 24.06 16.35 12.66
C THR A 122 23.22 17.06 11.60
N LEU A 123 23.23 18.40 11.54
CA LEU A 123 22.52 19.15 10.49
C LEU A 123 23.03 18.85 9.07
N THR A 124 24.31 18.53 8.91
CA THR A 124 24.91 18.17 7.61
C THR A 124 24.53 16.74 7.22
N THR A 125 24.52 15.80 8.17
CA THR A 125 24.05 14.42 7.96
C THR A 125 22.56 14.39 7.63
N CYS A 126 21.73 15.17 8.32
CA CYS A 126 20.30 15.31 8.00
C CYS A 126 20.08 15.93 6.61
N ALA A 127 20.90 16.90 6.20
CA ALA A 127 20.82 17.47 4.84
C ALA A 127 21.21 16.46 3.75
N LEU A 128 22.17 15.57 4.00
CA LEU A 128 22.53 14.46 3.11
C LEU A 128 21.45 13.37 3.10
N ALA A 129 20.87 13.02 4.25
CA ALA A 129 19.74 12.10 4.34
C ALA A 129 18.52 12.62 3.55
N LEU A 130 18.18 13.92 3.66
CA LEU A 130 17.09 14.54 2.88
C LEU A 130 17.34 14.57 1.36
N VAL A 131 18.58 14.39 0.91
CA VAL A 131 18.90 14.20 -0.52
C VAL A 131 18.82 12.72 -0.91
N ALA A 132 19.19 11.79 -0.02
CA ALA A 132 19.10 10.34 -0.24
C ALA A 132 17.69 9.75 -0.04
N CYS A 133 16.80 10.44 0.69
CA CYS A 133 15.43 10.00 0.99
C CYS A 133 14.39 10.50 -0.02
N ARG A 134 14.81 11.09 -1.15
CA ARG A 134 13.99 10.98 -2.36
C ARG A 134 14.12 9.53 -2.84
N GLY A 135 13.01 8.80 -2.82
CA GLY A 135 12.93 7.56 -3.60
C GLY A 135 13.36 7.87 -5.03
N VAL A 136 14.22 7.02 -5.61
CA VAL A 136 14.73 7.24 -6.96
C VAL A 136 13.62 6.91 -7.94
N GLU A 137 12.76 7.91 -8.19
CA GLU A 137 12.11 8.06 -9.49
C GLU A 137 13.21 7.87 -10.56
N PRO A 138 13.08 6.90 -11.48
CA PRO A 138 14.14 6.58 -12.43
C PRO A 138 14.44 7.82 -13.27
N SER A 139 15.59 8.45 -13.03
CA SER A 139 15.92 9.79 -13.54
C SER A 139 16.44 9.75 -14.98
N GLY A 140 15.73 9.03 -15.84
CA GLY A 140 16.00 8.85 -17.26
C GLY A 140 14.68 8.70 -18.05
N PRO A 141 14.74 8.46 -19.37
CA PRO A 141 13.54 8.09 -20.12
C PRO A 141 12.97 6.75 -19.62
N PRO A 142 11.65 6.52 -19.77
CA PRO A 142 11.06 5.23 -19.45
C PRO A 142 11.70 4.11 -20.30
N VAL A 143 11.79 2.91 -19.73
CA VAL A 143 12.22 1.74 -20.50
C VAL A 143 11.03 1.19 -21.26
N GLY A 144 11.09 1.16 -22.59
CA GLY A 144 10.08 0.49 -23.40
C GLY A 144 10.07 -1.01 -23.12
N VAL A 145 8.90 -1.57 -22.79
CA VAL A 145 8.72 -3.00 -22.48
C VAL A 145 7.58 -3.58 -23.31
N SER A 146 7.86 -4.69 -23.97
CA SER A 146 6.87 -5.50 -24.69
C SER A 146 6.01 -6.33 -23.73
N TYR A 147 4.68 -6.15 -23.81
CA TYR A 147 3.68 -6.99 -23.16
C TYR A 147 2.89 -7.79 -24.21
N ILE A 148 2.79 -9.10 -23.99
CA ILE A 148 1.85 -9.98 -24.69
C ILE A 148 1.14 -10.84 -23.65
N GLY A 149 -0.20 -10.81 -23.58
CA GLY A 149 -0.92 -11.71 -22.67
C GLY A 149 -2.38 -11.37 -22.42
N SER A 150 -2.89 -11.80 -21.27
CA SER A 150 -4.27 -11.59 -20.80
C SER A 150 -4.77 -10.15 -21.01
N SER A 151 -5.95 -10.00 -21.61
CA SER A 151 -6.63 -8.70 -21.72
C SER A 151 -7.09 -8.16 -20.37
N THR A 152 -7.32 -9.05 -19.40
CA THR A 152 -7.65 -8.72 -18.01
C THR A 152 -6.44 -8.10 -17.29
N VAL A 153 -5.28 -8.77 -17.29
CA VAL A 153 -4.06 -8.22 -16.67
C VAL A 153 -3.59 -6.93 -17.37
N ALA A 154 -3.87 -6.80 -18.67
CA ALA A 154 -3.60 -5.56 -19.41
C ALA A 154 -4.42 -4.34 -18.94
N ILE A 155 -5.51 -4.50 -18.18
CA ILE A 155 -6.22 -3.37 -17.54
C ILE A 155 -5.33 -2.76 -16.45
N PHE A 156 -4.80 -3.58 -15.54
CA PHE A 156 -3.85 -3.11 -14.51
C PHE A 156 -2.62 -2.41 -15.13
N LEU A 157 -2.11 -2.88 -16.27
CA LEU A 157 -0.96 -2.25 -16.93
C LEU A 157 -1.26 -0.87 -17.54
N ARG A 158 -2.49 -0.64 -18.01
CA ARG A 158 -2.92 0.69 -18.51
C ARG A 158 -2.98 1.69 -17.35
N ASP A 159 -3.62 1.31 -16.26
CA ASP A 159 -3.69 2.11 -15.04
C ASP A 159 -2.32 2.33 -14.38
N ALA A 160 -1.43 1.33 -14.44
CA ALA A 160 -0.06 1.45 -13.97
C ALA A 160 0.76 2.46 -14.79
N ALA A 161 0.54 2.54 -16.11
CA ALA A 161 1.21 3.51 -16.97
C ALA A 161 0.87 4.98 -16.64
N GLU A 162 -0.27 5.23 -15.98
CA GLU A 162 -0.63 6.58 -15.49
C GLU A 162 0.26 7.07 -14.33
N VAL A 163 0.80 6.14 -13.54
CA VAL A 163 1.42 6.44 -12.22
C VAL A 163 2.84 5.90 -12.05
N TYR A 164 3.30 4.97 -12.88
CA TYR A 164 4.65 4.40 -12.84
C TYR A 164 5.46 4.84 -14.06
N SER A 165 6.25 5.90 -13.90
CA SER A 165 7.05 6.52 -14.98
C SER A 165 8.30 5.73 -15.41
N GLY A 166 8.57 4.56 -14.82
CA GLY A 166 9.78 3.79 -15.10
C GLY A 166 9.73 2.92 -16.36
N ILE A 167 8.53 2.64 -16.89
CA ILE A 167 8.32 1.78 -18.05
C ILE A 167 7.27 2.41 -18.99
N GLU A 168 7.47 2.24 -20.29
CA GLU A 168 6.49 2.51 -21.33
C GLU A 168 6.04 1.17 -21.94
N PHE A 169 4.76 0.80 -21.77
CA PHE A 169 4.27 -0.53 -22.17
C PHE A 169 3.75 -0.54 -23.62
N SER A 170 4.30 -1.42 -24.45
CA SER A 170 3.69 -1.83 -25.72
C SER A 170 2.79 -3.03 -25.46
N ILE A 171 1.47 -2.82 -25.38
CA ILE A 171 0.49 -3.82 -24.94
C ILE A 171 -0.20 -4.48 -26.14
N ASP A 172 0.13 -5.74 -26.42
CA ASP A 172 -0.75 -6.66 -27.15
C ASP A 172 -1.51 -7.54 -26.14
N SER A 173 -2.83 -7.67 -26.35
CA SER A 173 -3.67 -8.59 -25.58
C SER A 173 -4.65 -9.38 -26.44
N VAL A 174 -4.39 -9.50 -27.75
CA VAL A 174 -5.14 -10.38 -28.65
C VAL A 174 -4.82 -11.86 -28.42
N PRO A 175 -3.58 -12.28 -28.09
CA PRO A 175 -3.25 -13.68 -27.82
C PRO A 175 -3.74 -14.25 -26.47
N GLU A 176 -4.33 -13.41 -25.61
CA GLU A 176 -4.79 -13.77 -24.25
C GLU A 176 -3.71 -14.50 -23.40
N SER A 177 -4.12 -15.19 -22.32
CA SER A 177 -3.19 -15.75 -21.32
C SER A 177 -2.27 -16.81 -21.92
N ALA A 178 -2.84 -17.78 -22.65
CA ALA A 178 -2.08 -18.88 -23.26
C ALA A 178 -1.10 -18.38 -24.35
N GLY A 179 -1.48 -17.37 -25.13
CA GLY A 179 -0.59 -16.73 -26.09
C GLY A 179 0.53 -15.91 -25.45
N GLY A 180 0.27 -15.30 -24.29
CA GLY A 180 1.29 -14.63 -23.46
C GLY A 180 2.31 -15.59 -22.85
N GLU A 181 1.84 -16.70 -22.27
CA GLU A 181 2.70 -17.79 -21.78
C GLU A 181 3.60 -18.34 -22.89
N ARG A 182 3.01 -18.64 -24.05
CA ARG A 182 3.71 -19.05 -25.27
C ARG A 182 4.75 -18.00 -25.72
N ALA A 183 4.40 -16.71 -25.68
CA ALA A 183 5.32 -15.62 -26.01
C ALA A 183 6.51 -15.54 -25.04
N MET A 184 6.30 -15.76 -23.74
CA MET A 184 7.39 -15.83 -22.77
C MET A 184 8.30 -17.04 -23.03
N ARG A 185 7.74 -18.24 -23.29
CA ARG A 185 8.53 -19.44 -23.62
C ARG A 185 9.40 -19.23 -24.87
N GLU A 186 8.84 -18.62 -25.91
CA GLU A 186 9.50 -18.37 -27.19
C GLU A 186 10.37 -17.09 -27.23
N GLY A 187 10.44 -16.33 -26.14
CA GLY A 187 11.25 -15.10 -26.05
C GLY A 187 10.72 -13.93 -26.87
N ARG A 188 9.43 -13.94 -27.22
CA ARG A 188 8.74 -12.91 -28.03
C ARG A 188 8.17 -11.75 -27.21
N ALA A 189 8.22 -11.83 -25.87
CA ALA A 189 7.81 -10.78 -24.95
C ALA A 189 8.77 -10.70 -23.76
N GLU A 190 8.89 -9.51 -23.18
CA GLU A 190 9.64 -9.27 -21.94
C GLU A 190 8.77 -9.45 -20.70
N LEU A 191 7.49 -9.07 -20.83
CA LEU A 191 6.44 -9.20 -19.84
C LEU A 191 5.23 -9.91 -20.46
N ALA A 192 4.56 -10.75 -19.70
CA ALA A 192 3.24 -11.28 -20.05
C ALA A 192 2.31 -11.25 -18.84
N GLY A 193 1.02 -11.48 -19.08
CA GLY A 193 0.00 -11.58 -18.05
C GLY A 193 -0.79 -12.87 -18.20
N ALA A 194 -0.91 -13.63 -17.11
CA ALA A 194 -1.74 -14.82 -17.03
C ALA A 194 -2.82 -14.61 -15.95
N ALA A 195 -4.06 -15.02 -16.24
CA ALA A 195 -5.17 -14.98 -15.29
C ALA A 195 -5.55 -16.40 -14.77
N THR A 196 -4.54 -17.27 -14.72
CA THR A 196 -4.56 -18.68 -14.27
C THR A 196 -3.22 -18.98 -13.61
N GLU A 197 -3.10 -20.13 -12.93
CA GLU A 197 -1.78 -20.60 -12.45
C GLU A 197 -0.87 -20.88 -13.67
N PRO A 198 0.39 -20.40 -13.69
CA PRO A 198 1.23 -20.47 -14.88
C PRO A 198 1.59 -21.90 -15.29
N GLU A 199 1.71 -22.16 -16.60
CA GLU A 199 2.15 -23.47 -17.09
C GLU A 199 3.51 -23.86 -16.50
N ALA A 200 3.64 -25.11 -16.03
CA ALA A 200 4.92 -25.65 -15.57
C ALA A 200 6.02 -25.57 -16.65
N ALA A 201 5.65 -25.63 -17.93
CA ALA A 201 6.55 -25.43 -19.07
C ALA A 201 7.07 -23.98 -19.19
N THR A 202 6.29 -22.99 -18.77
CA THR A 202 6.71 -21.57 -18.73
C THR A 202 7.68 -21.32 -17.59
N LEU A 203 7.37 -21.83 -16.40
CA LEU A 203 8.26 -21.73 -15.24
C LEU A 203 9.60 -22.45 -15.51
N ALA A 204 9.57 -23.63 -16.14
CA ALA A 204 10.77 -24.35 -16.57
C ALA A 204 11.61 -23.61 -17.62
N ALA A 205 11.02 -22.67 -18.38
CA ALA A 205 11.72 -21.81 -19.35
C ALA A 205 12.40 -20.57 -18.72
N GLY A 206 12.61 -20.59 -17.40
CA GLY A 206 13.28 -19.52 -16.64
C GLY A 206 12.40 -18.29 -16.39
N VAL A 207 11.07 -18.42 -16.55
CA VAL A 207 10.11 -17.34 -16.33
C VAL A 207 9.67 -17.35 -14.87
N SER A 208 9.69 -16.19 -14.22
CA SER A 208 9.15 -15.97 -12.88
C SER A 208 7.75 -15.38 -12.96
N ALA A 209 6.86 -15.87 -12.09
CA ALA A 209 5.49 -15.41 -11.96
C ALA A 209 5.31 -14.62 -10.66
N ALA A 210 4.87 -13.38 -10.79
CA ALA A 210 4.58 -12.48 -9.68
C ALA A 210 3.06 -12.33 -9.54
N LEU A 211 2.47 -12.91 -8.48
CA LEU A 211 1.07 -12.69 -8.15
C LEU A 211 0.86 -11.19 -7.87
N VAL A 212 -0.05 -10.55 -8.61
CA VAL A 212 -0.40 -9.13 -8.43
C VAL A 212 -1.81 -8.92 -7.90
N GLY A 213 -2.73 -9.86 -8.14
CA GLY A 213 -4.08 -9.79 -7.60
C GLY A 213 -4.91 -11.06 -7.82
N ARG A 214 -6.22 -10.94 -7.62
CA ARG A 214 -7.25 -11.92 -7.94
C ARG A 214 -8.41 -11.23 -8.65
N ASP A 215 -9.03 -11.95 -9.58
CA ASP A 215 -10.14 -11.47 -10.41
C ASP A 215 -11.37 -12.36 -10.22
N ALA A 216 -12.56 -11.75 -10.30
CA ALA A 216 -13.84 -12.44 -10.27
C ALA A 216 -14.36 -12.57 -11.70
N ILE A 217 -14.73 -13.77 -12.12
CA ILE A 217 -15.45 -13.98 -13.38
C ILE A 217 -16.93 -13.74 -13.09
N ALA A 218 -17.39 -12.52 -13.37
CA ALA A 218 -18.79 -12.15 -13.28
C ALA A 218 -19.59 -12.91 -14.34
N VAL A 219 -20.69 -13.54 -13.92
CA VAL A 219 -21.78 -13.87 -14.84
C VAL A 219 -22.58 -12.60 -15.07
N ILE A 220 -22.84 -12.29 -16.33
CA ILE A 220 -23.66 -11.15 -16.75
C ILE A 220 -24.88 -11.60 -17.53
N VAL A 221 -25.96 -10.85 -17.38
CA VAL A 221 -27.21 -10.96 -18.15
C VAL A 221 -27.56 -9.57 -18.69
N HIS A 222 -28.47 -9.50 -19.66
CA HIS A 222 -29.04 -8.21 -20.09
C HIS A 222 -29.67 -7.47 -18.88
N ALA A 223 -29.62 -6.14 -18.90
CA ALA A 223 -30.06 -5.31 -17.77
C ALA A 223 -31.53 -5.54 -17.36
N ASP A 224 -32.40 -5.85 -18.33
CA ASP A 224 -33.83 -6.11 -18.11
C ASP A 224 -34.15 -7.55 -17.66
N ASN A 225 -33.17 -8.45 -17.64
CA ASN A 225 -33.39 -9.82 -17.13
C ASN A 225 -33.72 -9.75 -15.62
N PRO A 226 -34.83 -10.37 -15.15
CA PRO A 226 -35.33 -10.17 -13.79
C PRO A 226 -34.60 -10.96 -12.70
N LEU A 227 -33.74 -11.93 -13.05
CA LEU A 227 -33.17 -12.86 -12.07
C LEU A 227 -32.05 -12.21 -11.23
N GLY A 228 -32.23 -12.19 -9.90
CA GLY A 228 -31.25 -11.61 -8.97
C GLY A 228 -30.00 -12.46 -8.78
N GLU A 229 -30.15 -13.78 -8.78
CA GLU A 229 -29.10 -14.77 -8.51
C GLU A 229 -29.29 -16.05 -9.34
N LEU A 230 -28.21 -16.83 -9.47
CA LEU A 230 -28.23 -18.22 -9.94
C LEU A 230 -27.28 -19.09 -9.09
N THR A 231 -27.58 -20.38 -8.93
CA THR A 231 -26.65 -21.34 -8.31
C THR A 231 -25.61 -21.82 -9.33
N LEU A 232 -24.50 -22.40 -8.85
CA LEU A 232 -23.51 -23.06 -9.72
C LEU A 232 -24.16 -24.19 -10.55
N ASP A 233 -25.12 -24.92 -9.98
CA ASP A 233 -25.84 -25.99 -10.69
C ASP A 233 -26.79 -25.45 -11.77
N GLN A 234 -27.42 -24.28 -11.56
CA GLN A 234 -28.22 -23.61 -12.59
C GLN A 234 -27.33 -23.09 -13.72
N LEU A 235 -26.21 -22.43 -13.40
CA LEU A 235 -25.23 -22.00 -14.40
C LEU A 235 -24.67 -23.20 -15.19
N ARG A 236 -24.37 -24.30 -14.51
CA ARG A 236 -23.96 -25.58 -15.12
C ARG A 236 -25.04 -26.09 -16.09
N ALA A 237 -26.30 -26.10 -15.68
CA ALA A 237 -27.41 -26.55 -16.53
C ALA A 237 -27.55 -25.66 -17.78
N VAL A 238 -27.50 -24.33 -17.62
CA VAL A 238 -27.54 -23.37 -18.74
C VAL A 238 -26.36 -23.60 -19.69
N PHE A 239 -25.12 -23.43 -19.23
CA PHE A 239 -23.93 -23.50 -20.10
C PHE A 239 -23.60 -24.91 -20.64
N THR A 240 -24.31 -25.96 -20.22
CA THR A 240 -24.28 -27.30 -20.86
C THR A 240 -25.50 -27.59 -21.74
N GLY A 241 -26.56 -26.79 -21.69
CA GLY A 241 -27.81 -26.98 -22.45
C GLY A 241 -28.79 -27.97 -21.81
N GLY A 242 -28.67 -28.21 -20.50
CA GLY A 242 -29.66 -28.92 -19.69
C GLY A 242 -30.81 -28.05 -19.18
N VAL A 243 -30.69 -26.73 -19.34
CA VAL A 243 -31.75 -25.71 -19.26
C VAL A 243 -31.56 -24.80 -20.47
N THR A 244 -32.65 -24.49 -21.18
CA THR A 244 -32.60 -23.74 -22.46
C THR A 244 -33.59 -22.59 -22.54
N ASN A 245 -34.53 -22.45 -21.60
CA ASN A 245 -35.47 -21.33 -21.55
C ASN A 245 -35.47 -20.66 -20.17
N TRP A 246 -35.53 -19.32 -20.12
CA TRP A 246 -35.49 -18.58 -18.87
C TRP A 246 -36.66 -18.89 -17.92
N ALA A 247 -37.81 -19.35 -18.43
CA ALA A 247 -38.96 -19.73 -17.61
C ALA A 247 -38.67 -20.94 -16.70
N GLU A 248 -37.74 -21.83 -17.09
CA GLU A 248 -37.27 -22.94 -16.26
C GLU A 248 -36.56 -22.47 -14.97
N LEU A 249 -36.08 -21.22 -14.97
CA LEU A 249 -35.41 -20.54 -13.85
C LEU A 249 -36.30 -19.46 -13.20
N GLY A 250 -37.57 -19.33 -13.60
CA GLY A 250 -38.49 -18.30 -13.12
C GLY A 250 -38.35 -16.93 -13.80
N GLY A 251 -37.66 -16.87 -14.95
CA GLY A 251 -37.57 -15.69 -15.81
C GLY A 251 -38.72 -15.59 -16.83
N ALA A 252 -38.45 -14.92 -17.96
CA ALA A 252 -39.39 -14.82 -19.08
C ALA A 252 -39.49 -16.12 -19.90
N GLU A 253 -40.54 -16.27 -20.71
CA GLU A 253 -40.68 -17.39 -21.66
C GLU A 253 -39.84 -17.10 -22.92
N ASP A 254 -38.51 -17.23 -22.80
CA ASP A 254 -37.53 -16.82 -23.81
C ASP A 254 -36.29 -17.73 -23.83
N GLU A 255 -35.69 -17.95 -25.01
CA GLU A 255 -34.61 -18.95 -25.22
C GLU A 255 -33.24 -18.38 -24.79
N ILE A 256 -32.44 -19.17 -24.07
CA ILE A 256 -31.22 -18.64 -23.42
C ILE A 256 -30.05 -18.57 -24.42
N GLU A 257 -29.66 -17.35 -24.78
CA GLU A 257 -28.54 -17.07 -25.68
C GLU A 257 -27.23 -16.94 -24.89
N ALA A 258 -26.48 -18.04 -24.77
CA ALA A 258 -25.25 -18.09 -23.99
C ALA A 258 -24.02 -17.64 -24.79
N PHE A 259 -23.32 -16.60 -24.34
CA PHE A 259 -22.06 -16.11 -24.89
C PHE A 259 -20.86 -16.47 -24.01
N ILE A 260 -19.83 -17.07 -24.62
CA ILE A 260 -18.62 -17.53 -23.93
C ILE A 260 -17.36 -16.88 -24.53
N VAL A 261 -16.33 -16.71 -23.69
CA VAL A 261 -15.01 -16.21 -24.12
C VAL A 261 -14.25 -17.23 -24.97
N GLY A 262 -13.26 -16.74 -25.72
CA GLY A 262 -12.42 -17.59 -26.57
C GLY A 262 -11.60 -18.63 -25.79
N ALA A 263 -11.42 -19.82 -26.34
CA ALA A 263 -10.69 -20.93 -25.68
C ALA A 263 -9.22 -20.66 -25.26
N GLU A 264 -8.55 -19.64 -25.81
CA GLU A 264 -7.19 -19.20 -25.38
C GLU A 264 -7.25 -18.28 -24.12
N SER A 265 -8.46 -17.90 -23.69
CA SER A 265 -8.69 -17.08 -22.50
C SER A 265 -8.76 -17.95 -21.24
N ALA A 266 -7.98 -17.56 -20.23
CA ALA A 266 -8.09 -18.08 -18.87
C ALA A 266 -9.51 -17.93 -18.28
N THR A 267 -10.36 -17.07 -18.85
CA THR A 267 -11.76 -16.93 -18.44
C THR A 267 -12.60 -18.14 -18.88
N HIS A 268 -12.24 -18.77 -20.02
CA HIS A 268 -12.90 -19.94 -20.58
C HIS A 268 -12.57 -21.19 -19.76
N GLU A 269 -11.28 -21.35 -19.43
CA GLU A 269 -10.76 -22.45 -18.63
C GLU A 269 -11.32 -22.45 -17.21
N VAL A 270 -11.19 -21.33 -16.47
CA VAL A 270 -11.63 -21.26 -15.08
C VAL A 270 -13.15 -21.37 -14.96
N PHE A 271 -13.93 -20.69 -15.81
CA PHE A 271 -15.38 -20.82 -15.77
C PHE A 271 -15.83 -22.26 -16.04
N ARG A 272 -15.21 -22.92 -17.04
CA ARG A 272 -15.46 -24.34 -17.30
C ARG A 272 -15.10 -25.19 -16.08
N ALA A 273 -13.90 -25.05 -15.53
CA ALA A 273 -13.44 -25.88 -14.41
C ALA A 273 -14.29 -25.70 -13.14
N THR A 274 -14.69 -24.47 -12.81
CA THR A 274 -15.49 -24.15 -11.62
C THR A 274 -16.97 -24.51 -11.74
N VAL A 275 -17.57 -24.34 -12.92
CA VAL A 275 -19.03 -24.48 -13.13
C VAL A 275 -19.40 -25.77 -13.88
N LEU A 276 -18.72 -26.04 -15.00
CA LEU A 276 -18.97 -27.20 -15.85
C LEU A 276 -18.15 -28.44 -15.43
N GLY A 277 -17.10 -28.27 -14.62
CA GLY A 277 -16.19 -29.34 -14.20
C GLY A 277 -15.58 -30.04 -15.42
N GLU A 278 -15.80 -31.35 -15.53
CA GLU A 278 -15.34 -32.14 -16.68
C GLU A 278 -16.15 -31.92 -17.96
N SER A 279 -17.38 -31.39 -17.86
CA SER A 279 -18.28 -31.22 -19.01
C SER A 279 -17.77 -30.17 -20.01
N ALA A 280 -18.18 -30.31 -21.28
CA ALA A 280 -17.97 -29.29 -22.30
C ALA A 280 -19.12 -28.27 -22.28
N TYR A 281 -18.89 -27.07 -22.84
CA TYR A 281 -19.97 -26.12 -23.13
C TYR A 281 -20.98 -26.73 -24.12
N GLY A 282 -22.25 -26.38 -23.97
CA GLY A 282 -23.31 -26.81 -24.89
C GLY A 282 -23.14 -26.21 -26.28
N SER A 283 -23.63 -26.89 -27.33
CA SER A 283 -23.49 -26.44 -28.72
C SER A 283 -24.27 -25.17 -29.08
N HIS A 284 -25.08 -24.64 -28.15
CA HIS A 284 -25.74 -23.34 -28.27
C HIS A 284 -24.81 -22.18 -27.84
N CYS A 285 -23.75 -22.46 -27.05
CA CYS A 285 -22.84 -21.44 -26.54
C CYS A 285 -22.04 -20.78 -27.67
N ARG A 286 -22.23 -19.48 -27.87
CA ARG A 286 -21.59 -18.68 -28.92
C ARG A 286 -20.27 -18.10 -28.42
N GLU A 287 -19.17 -18.49 -29.07
CA GLU A 287 -17.83 -18.02 -28.71
C GLU A 287 -17.58 -16.61 -29.29
N VAL A 288 -17.23 -15.66 -28.42
CA VAL A 288 -17.00 -14.24 -28.78
C VAL A 288 -15.52 -13.90 -28.56
N ARG A 289 -14.93 -13.18 -29.52
CA ARG A 289 -13.55 -12.64 -29.43
C ARG A 289 -13.46 -11.26 -30.06
N PRO A 290 -12.64 -10.34 -29.52
CA PRO A 290 -11.94 -10.44 -28.23
C PRO A 290 -12.90 -10.40 -27.02
N ASP A 291 -12.53 -11.04 -25.90
CA ASP A 291 -13.37 -11.29 -24.72
C ASP A 291 -14.29 -10.13 -24.32
N ARG A 292 -13.77 -8.89 -24.31
CA ARG A 292 -14.49 -7.64 -23.99
C ARG A 292 -15.82 -7.44 -24.75
N GLU A 293 -15.97 -8.06 -25.92
CA GLU A 293 -17.14 -7.88 -26.79
C GLU A 293 -18.35 -8.71 -26.34
N ILE A 294 -18.19 -9.63 -25.37
CA ILE A 294 -19.32 -10.28 -24.66
C ILE A 294 -20.21 -9.24 -23.96
N VAL A 295 -19.62 -8.17 -23.41
CA VAL A 295 -20.39 -7.07 -22.81
C VAL A 295 -21.32 -6.42 -23.84
N ALA A 296 -20.88 -6.29 -25.09
CA ALA A 296 -21.70 -5.73 -26.17
C ALA A 296 -22.72 -6.74 -26.71
N ALA A 297 -22.38 -8.03 -26.77
CA ALA A 297 -23.31 -9.10 -27.17
C ALA A 297 -24.48 -9.24 -26.17
N VAL A 298 -24.17 -9.34 -24.87
CA VAL A 298 -25.18 -9.44 -23.81
C VAL A 298 -25.96 -8.13 -23.61
N ALA A 299 -25.41 -6.98 -24.01
CA ALA A 299 -26.12 -5.69 -24.03
C ALA A 299 -27.08 -5.51 -25.23
N ALA A 300 -26.99 -6.38 -26.25
CA ALA A 300 -27.78 -6.26 -27.48
C ALA A 300 -29.00 -7.20 -27.52
N ASP A 301 -29.09 -8.12 -26.57
CA ASP A 301 -30.00 -9.27 -26.61
C ASP A 301 -30.59 -9.51 -25.19
N PRO A 302 -31.90 -9.23 -24.97
CA PRO A 302 -32.57 -9.42 -23.69
C PRO A 302 -32.50 -10.84 -23.12
N SER A 303 -32.35 -11.84 -23.98
CA SER A 303 -32.37 -13.26 -23.64
C SER A 303 -30.97 -13.79 -23.33
N ALA A 304 -29.94 -12.93 -23.37
CA ALA A 304 -28.56 -13.34 -23.27
C ALA A 304 -28.01 -13.50 -21.84
N ILE A 305 -27.08 -14.45 -21.72
CA ILE A 305 -26.19 -14.66 -20.57
C ILE A 305 -24.74 -14.77 -21.07
N GLY A 306 -23.77 -14.32 -20.27
CA GLY A 306 -22.36 -14.56 -20.57
C GLY A 306 -21.47 -14.49 -19.33
N HIS A 307 -20.18 -14.80 -19.48
CA HIS A 307 -19.22 -14.76 -18.39
C HIS A 307 -17.93 -14.02 -18.78
N ILE A 308 -17.49 -13.09 -17.93
CA ILE A 308 -16.31 -12.24 -18.20
C ILE A 308 -15.65 -11.75 -16.90
N SER A 309 -14.40 -11.30 -16.93
CA SER A 309 -13.81 -10.59 -15.77
C SER A 309 -14.67 -9.40 -15.35
N PHE A 310 -14.92 -9.29 -14.05
CA PHE A 310 -15.62 -8.16 -13.42
C PHE A 310 -15.01 -6.80 -13.80
N SER A 311 -13.70 -6.74 -14.04
CA SER A 311 -13.00 -5.50 -14.40
C SER A 311 -13.54 -4.80 -15.66
N PHE A 312 -14.13 -5.53 -16.62
CA PHE A 312 -14.77 -4.95 -17.80
C PHE A 312 -16.11 -4.27 -17.51
N LEU A 313 -16.73 -4.53 -16.35
CA LEU A 313 -18.06 -4.03 -16.02
C LEU A 313 -18.06 -2.56 -15.56
N ALA A 314 -16.91 -2.01 -15.16
CA ALA A 314 -16.77 -0.64 -14.66
C ALA A 314 -17.16 0.46 -15.67
N SER A 315 -17.29 0.12 -16.97
CA SER A 315 -17.80 1.01 -18.03
C SER A 315 -18.92 0.39 -18.85
N ALA A 316 -19.46 -0.75 -18.42
CA ALA A 316 -20.52 -1.47 -19.14
C ALA A 316 -21.89 -0.77 -19.03
N LYS A 317 -22.75 -1.04 -20.01
CA LYS A 317 -24.14 -0.55 -20.10
C LYS A 317 -24.99 -1.62 -20.78
N GLY A 318 -26.28 -1.69 -20.46
CA GLY A 318 -27.18 -2.71 -21.00
C GLY A 318 -26.99 -4.12 -20.41
N VAL A 319 -26.04 -4.30 -19.49
CA VAL A 319 -25.81 -5.57 -18.77
C VAL A 319 -25.80 -5.36 -17.27
N ARG A 320 -26.05 -6.44 -16.52
CA ARG A 320 -25.98 -6.49 -15.07
C ARG A 320 -25.25 -7.77 -14.64
N ALA A 321 -24.39 -7.69 -13.62
CA ALA A 321 -23.84 -8.87 -12.96
C ALA A 321 -24.93 -9.55 -12.11
N ILE A 322 -25.05 -10.86 -12.22
CA ILE A 322 -25.96 -11.68 -11.42
C ILE A 322 -25.19 -12.28 -10.23
N ALA A 323 -25.82 -12.42 -9.06
CA ALA A 323 -25.19 -13.08 -7.93
C ALA A 323 -25.03 -14.59 -8.21
N VAL A 324 -23.97 -15.20 -7.71
CA VAL A 324 -23.69 -16.63 -7.90
C VAL A 324 -23.61 -17.32 -6.54
N GLY A 325 -24.58 -18.20 -6.25
CA GLY A 325 -24.68 -18.91 -4.97
C GLY A 325 -24.89 -17.96 -3.76
N GLY A 326 -25.58 -16.84 -3.96
CA GLY A 326 -25.81 -15.80 -2.95
C GLY A 326 -24.72 -14.72 -2.88
N GLU A 327 -23.56 -14.89 -3.54
CA GLU A 327 -22.47 -13.92 -3.52
C GLU A 327 -22.42 -13.07 -4.80
N VAL A 328 -22.26 -11.75 -4.64
CA VAL A 328 -22.06 -10.80 -5.77
C VAL A 328 -20.58 -10.69 -6.09
N GLY A 329 -20.19 -10.91 -7.34
CA GLY A 329 -18.80 -10.72 -7.77
C GLY A 329 -18.42 -9.24 -7.74
N GLU A 330 -17.50 -8.86 -6.85
CA GLU A 330 -17.01 -7.48 -6.68
C GLU A 330 -15.54 -7.47 -6.23
N VAL A 331 -14.84 -6.32 -6.37
CA VAL A 331 -13.42 -6.12 -5.98
C VAL A 331 -13.15 -6.37 -4.50
N THR A 332 -14.18 -6.31 -3.64
CA THR A 332 -14.11 -6.57 -2.20
C THR A 332 -14.68 -7.92 -1.77
N ASN A 333 -15.20 -8.73 -2.70
CA ASN A 333 -15.78 -10.03 -2.37
C ASN A 333 -14.80 -11.17 -2.61
N PHE A 334 -14.27 -11.73 -1.52
CA PHE A 334 -13.30 -12.82 -1.52
C PHE A 334 -13.94 -14.20 -1.63
N ASP A 335 -15.23 -14.31 -1.29
CA ASP A 335 -15.94 -15.57 -1.13
C ASP A 335 -16.85 -15.89 -2.35
N TYR A 336 -16.89 -14.98 -3.34
CA TYR A 336 -17.51 -15.22 -4.65
C TYR A 336 -16.88 -16.44 -5.36
N PRO A 337 -17.68 -17.45 -5.77
CA PRO A 337 -17.17 -18.79 -6.07
C PRO A 337 -16.33 -18.90 -7.35
N ILE A 338 -16.48 -17.98 -8.31
CA ILE A 338 -15.78 -18.02 -9.59
C ILE A 338 -14.65 -16.98 -9.63
N SER A 339 -13.53 -17.27 -8.95
CA SER A 339 -12.37 -16.36 -8.87
C SER A 339 -11.05 -17.03 -9.26
N ARG A 340 -10.11 -16.22 -9.77
CA ARG A 340 -8.82 -16.66 -10.32
C ARG A 340 -7.66 -15.76 -9.92
N PRO A 341 -6.42 -16.28 -9.83
CA PRO A 341 -5.23 -15.45 -9.60
C PRO A 341 -4.87 -14.62 -10.84
N LEU A 342 -4.19 -13.49 -10.64
CA LEU A 342 -3.58 -12.68 -11.69
C LEU A 342 -2.07 -12.61 -11.49
N TYR A 343 -1.32 -13.05 -12.50
CA TYR A 343 0.13 -13.08 -12.51
C TYR A 343 0.72 -12.17 -13.59
N LEU A 344 1.79 -11.45 -13.22
CA LEU A 344 2.76 -10.91 -14.18
C LEU A 344 3.88 -11.93 -14.38
N LEU A 345 4.17 -12.27 -15.62
CA LEU A 345 5.22 -13.22 -16.01
C LEU A 345 6.40 -12.44 -16.60
N HIS A 346 7.60 -12.59 -16.02
CA HIS A 346 8.80 -11.90 -16.49
C HIS A 346 10.04 -12.81 -16.39
N ARG A 347 11.14 -12.42 -17.03
CA ARG A 347 12.46 -12.98 -16.71
C ARG A 347 13.19 -12.05 -15.73
N PRO A 348 13.67 -12.53 -14.56
CA PRO A 348 14.49 -11.73 -13.66
C PRO A 348 15.79 -11.27 -14.33
N GLY A 349 16.30 -10.11 -13.91
CA GLY A 349 17.60 -9.57 -14.36
C GLY A 349 17.51 -8.33 -15.26
N ASN A 350 16.32 -7.90 -15.66
CA ASN A 350 16.10 -6.56 -16.19
C ASN A 350 15.77 -5.61 -15.01
N PRO A 351 16.67 -4.69 -14.60
CA PRO A 351 16.48 -3.93 -13.37
C PRO A 351 15.25 -3.02 -13.35
N ALA A 352 14.81 -2.53 -14.52
CA ALA A 352 13.62 -1.70 -14.64
C ALA A 352 12.33 -2.52 -14.52
N LEU A 353 12.30 -3.70 -15.17
CA LEU A 353 11.18 -4.63 -15.08
C LEU A 353 11.07 -5.23 -13.67
N ASP A 354 12.20 -5.66 -13.08
CA ASP A 354 12.23 -6.16 -11.70
C ASP A 354 11.81 -5.08 -10.68
N ALA A 355 12.10 -3.80 -10.95
CA ALA A 355 11.60 -2.68 -10.14
C ALA A 355 10.10 -2.48 -10.30
N PHE A 356 9.55 -2.62 -11.51
CA PHE A 356 8.12 -2.56 -11.76
C PHE A 356 7.36 -3.71 -11.08
N ILE A 357 7.87 -4.95 -11.18
CA ILE A 357 7.28 -6.11 -10.49
C ILE A 357 7.22 -5.88 -8.97
N ARG A 358 8.33 -5.41 -8.37
CA ARG A 358 8.35 -5.02 -6.94
C ARG A 358 7.40 -3.87 -6.62
N TRP A 359 7.22 -2.91 -7.52
CA TRP A 359 6.27 -1.81 -7.35
C TRP A 359 4.81 -2.29 -7.44
N ALA A 360 4.48 -3.16 -8.39
CA ALA A 360 3.14 -3.75 -8.57
C ALA A 360 2.70 -4.53 -7.33
N GLN A 361 3.65 -5.22 -6.68
CA GLN A 361 3.45 -5.91 -5.40
C GLN A 361 3.63 -5.01 -4.16
N SER A 362 4.08 -3.76 -4.32
CA SER A 362 4.12 -2.77 -3.25
C SER A 362 2.76 -2.12 -3.06
N ASP A 363 2.55 -1.49 -1.92
CA ASP A 363 1.25 -0.93 -1.51
C ASP A 363 0.81 0.23 -2.43
N ALA A 364 1.77 0.85 -3.13
CA ALA A 364 1.51 1.82 -4.19
C ALA A 364 0.93 1.18 -5.47
N GLY A 365 1.46 0.03 -5.91
CA GLY A 365 0.93 -0.72 -7.05
C GLY A 365 -0.35 -1.49 -6.70
N GLN A 366 -0.47 -2.00 -5.47
CA GLN A 366 -1.68 -2.66 -4.99
C GLN A 366 -2.88 -1.69 -4.93
N ARG A 367 -2.67 -0.40 -4.63
CA ARG A 367 -3.73 0.64 -4.79
C ARG A 367 -4.19 0.83 -6.23
N VAL A 368 -3.41 0.42 -7.22
CA VAL A 368 -3.80 0.43 -8.64
C VAL A 368 -4.51 -0.88 -9.01
N VAL A 369 -4.01 -2.04 -8.55
CA VAL A 369 -4.71 -3.33 -8.67
C VAL A 369 -6.13 -3.24 -8.11
N MET A 370 -6.30 -2.67 -6.90
CA MET A 370 -7.58 -2.50 -6.21
C MET A 370 -8.55 -1.49 -6.84
N ARG A 371 -8.24 -0.91 -8.01
CA ARG A 371 -9.24 -0.23 -8.85
C ARG A 371 -10.18 -1.23 -9.54
N HIS A 372 -9.70 -2.44 -9.82
CA HIS A 372 -10.38 -3.43 -10.67
C HIS A 372 -10.35 -4.87 -10.16
N PHE A 373 -9.43 -5.19 -9.23
CA PHE A 373 -9.10 -6.56 -8.83
C PHE A 373 -8.83 -6.65 -7.32
N VAL A 374 -9.10 -7.80 -6.72
CA VAL A 374 -8.68 -8.12 -5.34
C VAL A 374 -7.16 -8.04 -5.26
N GLY A 375 -6.60 -7.35 -4.26
CA GLY A 375 -5.15 -7.24 -4.08
C GLY A 375 -4.48 -8.56 -3.69
N ALA A 376 -3.26 -8.82 -4.18
CA ALA A 376 -2.43 -9.93 -3.73
C ALA A 376 -1.94 -9.77 -2.29
N ARG A 377 -1.82 -8.53 -1.79
CA ARG A 377 -1.54 -8.21 -0.39
C ARG A 377 -2.83 -7.98 0.41
N VAL A 378 -3.50 -9.06 0.80
CA VAL A 378 -4.29 -9.03 2.05
C VAL A 378 -3.28 -9.01 3.19
N ILE A 379 -3.20 -7.90 3.94
CA ILE A 379 -2.15 -7.73 4.94
C ILE A 379 -2.49 -8.55 6.18
N GLY A 380 -1.67 -9.56 6.45
CA GLY A 380 -1.78 -10.43 7.61
C GLY A 380 -0.60 -11.39 7.66
N SER A 381 0.37 -11.14 8.55
CA SER A 381 1.50 -12.03 8.75
C SER A 381 1.06 -13.34 9.42
N VAL A 382 1.10 -14.46 8.69
CA VAL A 382 0.61 -15.77 9.18
C VAL A 382 1.61 -16.39 10.16
N ALA A 383 1.47 -16.06 11.44
CA ALA A 383 2.10 -16.81 12.51
C ALA A 383 1.33 -18.12 12.76
N ARG A 384 2.03 -19.27 12.63
CA ARG A 384 1.47 -20.59 13.02
C ARG A 384 1.50 -20.74 14.55
N THR A 385 0.32 -20.79 15.16
CA THR A 385 0.12 -21.20 16.56
C THR A 385 -0.87 -22.36 16.61
N GLY A 386 -0.44 -23.51 17.14
CA GLY A 386 -1.16 -24.79 17.01
C GLY A 386 -2.31 -25.01 18.00
N GLU A 387 -3.21 -24.04 18.17
CA GLU A 387 -4.39 -24.17 19.03
C GLU A 387 -5.68 -24.34 18.21
N VAL A 388 -6.38 -25.46 18.41
CA VAL A 388 -7.69 -25.69 17.80
C VAL A 388 -8.70 -24.76 18.49
N THR A 389 -9.18 -23.80 17.72
CA THR A 389 -10.10 -22.72 18.13
C THR A 389 -11.18 -22.58 17.06
N ASP A 390 -12.28 -21.88 17.37
CA ASP A 390 -13.36 -21.52 16.44
C ASP A 390 -13.18 -20.12 15.81
N HIS A 391 -12.19 -19.38 16.30
CA HIS A 391 -11.86 -18.00 15.94
C HIS A 391 -10.41 -17.91 15.42
N GLY A 392 -10.07 -16.79 14.79
CA GLY A 392 -8.69 -16.38 14.59
C GLY A 392 -8.34 -15.17 15.47
N TRP A 393 -7.16 -14.62 15.26
CA TRP A 393 -6.62 -13.53 16.06
C TRP A 393 -6.12 -12.37 15.19
N LEU A 394 -6.45 -11.16 15.57
CA LEU A 394 -5.93 -9.92 15.01
C LEU A 394 -4.88 -9.32 15.94
N VAL A 395 -3.77 -8.83 15.40
CA VAL A 395 -2.82 -7.95 16.09
C VAL A 395 -2.57 -6.74 15.20
N VAL A 396 -2.82 -5.53 15.72
CA VAL A 396 -2.56 -4.28 15.00
C VAL A 396 -1.55 -3.45 15.78
N GLU A 397 -0.37 -3.26 15.21
CA GLU A 397 0.61 -2.31 15.70
C GLU A 397 0.26 -0.91 15.18
N THR A 398 -0.12 -0.01 16.07
CA THR A 398 -0.33 1.41 15.74
C THR A 398 0.85 2.25 16.24
N GLU A 399 0.95 3.53 15.86
CA GLU A 399 1.96 4.45 16.42
C GLU A 399 1.92 4.43 17.95
N THR A 400 3.08 4.34 18.61
CA THR A 400 3.20 4.44 20.07
C THR A 400 3.53 5.87 20.51
N PHE A 401 3.05 6.28 21.67
CA PHE A 401 3.29 7.61 22.23
C PHE A 401 3.79 7.54 23.68
N PRO A 402 4.71 8.41 24.12
CA PRO A 402 5.22 8.36 25.49
C PRO A 402 4.14 8.76 26.50
N ALA A 403 3.76 7.81 27.35
CA ALA A 403 2.94 8.01 28.54
C ALA A 403 3.81 7.93 29.81
N TYR A 404 3.28 8.44 30.92
CA TYR A 404 3.98 8.45 32.22
C TYR A 404 3.00 8.11 33.34
N ASP A 405 3.32 7.10 34.14
CA ASP A 405 2.55 6.70 35.32
C ASP A 405 3.49 6.43 36.50
N GLY A 406 3.15 6.96 37.68
CA GLY A 406 3.79 6.69 38.98
C GLY A 406 5.29 6.94 39.14
N GLY A 407 6.03 7.27 38.08
CA GLY A 407 7.50 7.26 38.06
C GLY A 407 8.12 6.65 36.79
N ILE A 408 7.34 5.91 36.00
CA ILE A 408 7.78 5.12 34.85
C ILE A 408 7.24 5.75 33.55
N TYR A 409 8.09 5.86 32.53
CA TYR A 409 7.66 6.10 31.16
C TYR A 409 7.38 4.78 30.46
N TYR A 410 6.29 4.73 29.69
CA TYR A 410 5.91 3.59 28.87
C TYR A 410 5.31 4.06 27.54
N TYR A 411 5.27 3.20 26.53
CA TYR A 411 4.91 3.56 25.15
C TYR A 411 3.66 2.85 24.64
N PRO A 412 2.45 3.20 25.13
CA PRO A 412 1.21 2.65 24.61
C PRO A 412 1.02 2.93 23.12
N HIS A 413 0.51 1.91 22.43
CA HIS A 413 -0.04 2.02 21.07
C HIS A 413 -1.28 2.95 21.04
N ARG A 414 -1.55 3.58 19.90
CA ARG A 414 -2.85 4.25 19.65
C ARG A 414 -4.02 3.25 19.56
N ALA A 415 -5.22 3.75 19.81
CA ALA A 415 -6.45 2.99 19.65
C ALA A 415 -6.81 2.79 18.16
N TYR A 416 -7.63 1.77 17.89
CA TYR A 416 -8.21 1.52 16.58
C TYR A 416 -9.62 0.94 16.70
N SER A 417 -10.41 1.01 15.64
CA SER A 417 -11.72 0.39 15.52
C SER A 417 -11.67 -0.81 14.58
N ILE A 418 -12.38 -1.87 14.97
CA ILE A 418 -12.69 -3.04 14.14
C ILE A 418 -14.15 -2.90 13.73
N LEU A 419 -14.39 -2.91 12.43
CA LEU A 419 -15.71 -2.78 11.81
C LEU A 419 -16.04 -4.00 10.94
N SER A 420 -17.33 -4.21 10.68
CA SER A 420 -17.82 -5.24 9.75
C SER A 420 -17.35 -4.96 8.31
N ARG A 421 -17.51 -5.94 7.40
CA ARG A 421 -17.33 -5.72 5.94
C ARG A 421 -18.24 -4.61 5.37
N HIS A 422 -19.28 -4.20 6.11
CA HIS A 422 -20.25 -3.17 5.73
C HIS A 422 -20.04 -1.84 6.48
N GLY A 423 -19.06 -1.75 7.38
CA GLY A 423 -18.73 -0.52 8.12
C GLY A 423 -19.44 -0.35 9.47
N ASP A 424 -20.12 -1.37 9.99
CA ASP A 424 -20.69 -1.36 11.34
C ASP A 424 -19.57 -1.44 12.39
N LEU A 425 -19.56 -0.58 13.40
CA LEU A 425 -18.58 -0.65 14.48
C LEU A 425 -18.81 -1.91 15.35
N LEU A 426 -17.94 -2.90 15.23
CA LEU A 426 -18.00 -4.14 16.02
C LEU A 426 -17.26 -4.01 17.34
N ARG A 427 -16.10 -3.32 17.36
CA ARG A 427 -15.26 -3.18 18.56
C ARG A 427 -14.29 -2.02 18.46
N GLU A 428 -14.27 -1.14 19.45
CA GLU A 428 -13.08 -0.31 19.71
C GLU A 428 -12.01 -1.14 20.46
N VAL A 429 -10.76 -1.00 20.04
CA VAL A 429 -9.58 -1.55 20.72
C VAL A 429 -8.79 -0.39 21.31
N ARG A 430 -8.89 -0.23 22.63
CA ARG A 430 -8.25 0.85 23.38
C ARG A 430 -6.98 0.34 24.07
N ASN A 431 -5.84 0.56 23.42
CA ASN A 431 -4.50 0.36 24.00
C ASN A 431 -4.20 1.49 25.04
N HIS A 432 -4.95 1.52 26.14
CA HIS A 432 -4.55 2.24 27.35
C HIS A 432 -5.14 1.56 28.61
N ARG A 433 -4.24 1.16 29.53
CA ARG A 433 -4.34 0.86 30.97
C ARG A 433 -3.56 -0.40 31.38
N GLY A 434 -2.23 -0.40 31.25
CA GLY A 434 -1.39 -1.29 32.06
C GLY A 434 0.11 -1.28 31.72
N GLN A 435 0.92 -1.97 32.52
CA GLN A 435 2.34 -2.20 32.22
C GLN A 435 2.58 -3.06 30.97
N ASN A 436 1.53 -3.64 30.39
CA ASN A 436 1.59 -4.47 29.18
C ASN A 436 1.22 -3.70 27.89
N ASP A 437 0.90 -2.39 27.97
CA ASP A 437 0.46 -1.56 26.81
C ASP A 437 1.54 -1.35 25.74
N GLU A 438 2.81 -1.64 26.05
CA GLU A 438 3.94 -1.55 25.10
C GLU A 438 3.92 -2.68 24.04
N GLN A 439 2.91 -3.55 24.07
CA GLN A 439 2.65 -4.57 23.07
C GLN A 439 1.23 -4.41 22.51
N PRO A 440 1.02 -4.66 21.21
CA PRO A 440 -0.27 -4.44 20.56
C PRO A 440 -1.31 -5.48 21.02
N THR A 441 -2.51 -5.03 21.41
CA THR A 441 -3.57 -5.94 21.88
C THR A 441 -3.92 -6.98 20.82
N ARG A 442 -3.75 -8.26 21.17
CA ARG A 442 -4.21 -9.43 20.40
C ARG A 442 -5.71 -9.64 20.64
N VAL A 443 -6.51 -9.62 19.57
CA VAL A 443 -7.97 -9.65 19.61
C VAL A 443 -8.50 -10.93 18.94
N ALA A 444 -9.25 -11.74 19.66
CA ALA A 444 -10.01 -12.85 19.06
C ALA A 444 -11.17 -12.32 18.21
N LEU A 445 -11.31 -12.85 17.00
CA LEU A 445 -12.39 -12.55 16.06
C LEU A 445 -12.82 -13.84 15.34
N PRO A 446 -14.12 -14.04 15.04
CA PRO A 446 -14.56 -15.09 14.12
C PRO A 446 -13.80 -15.07 12.78
N PRO A 447 -13.75 -16.19 12.04
CA PRO A 447 -13.23 -16.17 10.67
C PRO A 447 -14.08 -15.24 9.80
N GLY A 448 -13.42 -14.41 8.99
CA GLY A 448 -14.09 -13.39 8.17
C GLY A 448 -13.16 -12.23 7.77
N VAL A 449 -13.72 -11.23 7.09
CA VAL A 449 -12.99 -10.01 6.68
C VAL A 449 -13.52 -8.81 7.46
N TYR A 450 -12.60 -8.04 8.03
CA TYR A 450 -12.89 -6.89 8.90
C TYR A 450 -12.25 -5.63 8.34
N LEU A 451 -12.95 -4.51 8.44
CA LEU A 451 -12.39 -3.19 8.17
C LEU A 451 -11.74 -2.67 9.45
N ILE A 452 -10.45 -2.36 9.38
CA ILE A 452 -9.70 -1.75 10.48
C ILE A 452 -9.54 -0.26 10.21
N ARG A 453 -9.97 0.57 11.16
CA ARG A 453 -9.85 2.03 11.13
C ARG A 453 -8.95 2.49 12.28
N ALA A 454 -7.77 3.00 11.97
CA ALA A 454 -6.76 3.41 12.97
C ALA A 454 -6.37 4.89 12.83
N ASP A 455 -6.09 5.55 13.95
CA ASP A 455 -5.61 6.94 13.97
C ASP A 455 -4.11 7.02 13.64
N ALA A 456 -3.75 7.85 12.65
CA ALA A 456 -2.38 8.11 12.23
C ALA A 456 -2.08 9.62 12.19
N PRO A 457 -1.34 10.18 13.17
CA PRO A 457 -1.11 11.62 13.29
C PRO A 457 -0.51 12.34 12.07
N ALA A 458 0.18 11.62 11.18
CA ALA A 458 0.75 12.19 9.95
C ALA A 458 -0.28 12.37 8.80
N THR A 459 -1.32 11.52 8.75
CA THR A 459 -2.23 11.39 7.60
C THR A 459 -3.72 11.50 7.94
N GLY A 460 -4.09 11.43 9.22
CA GLY A 460 -5.46 11.48 9.73
C GLY A 460 -5.93 10.12 10.22
N VAL A 461 -6.81 9.48 9.45
CA VAL A 461 -7.37 8.14 9.74
C VAL A 461 -7.00 7.21 8.60
N VAL A 462 -6.57 5.99 8.93
CA VAL A 462 -6.14 4.96 7.98
C VAL A 462 -7.14 3.82 8.02
N GLU A 463 -7.56 3.37 6.85
CA GLU A 463 -8.52 2.28 6.68
C GLU A 463 -7.93 1.17 5.82
N PHE A 464 -8.00 -0.07 6.30
CA PHE A 464 -7.50 -1.27 5.62
C PHE A 464 -8.30 -2.51 6.01
N PHE A 465 -8.43 -3.47 5.09
CA PHE A 465 -9.12 -4.73 5.36
C PHE A 465 -8.14 -5.81 5.83
N VAL A 466 -8.57 -6.62 6.80
CA VAL A 466 -7.80 -7.77 7.32
C VAL A 466 -8.69 -9.00 7.30
N ARG A 467 -8.17 -10.11 6.76
CA ARG A 467 -8.81 -11.43 6.83
C ARG A 467 -8.35 -12.17 8.09
N ILE A 468 -9.30 -12.74 8.81
CA ILE A 468 -9.09 -13.62 9.95
C ILE A 468 -9.45 -15.03 9.53
N ASP A 469 -8.54 -15.97 9.75
CA ASP A 469 -8.77 -17.41 9.54
C ASP A 469 -8.67 -18.14 10.88
N VAL A 470 -9.46 -19.21 11.03
CA VAL A 470 -9.51 -20.07 12.23
C VAL A 470 -8.12 -20.54 12.67
N GLY A 471 -7.79 -20.38 13.95
CA GLY A 471 -6.52 -20.80 14.56
C GLY A 471 -5.29 -19.98 14.17
N LYS A 472 -5.39 -19.03 13.22
CA LYS A 472 -4.27 -18.19 12.79
C LYS A 472 -4.24 -16.87 13.55
N THR A 473 -3.06 -16.25 13.61
CA THR A 473 -2.93 -14.83 13.92
C THR A 473 -2.61 -14.07 12.64
N ALA A 474 -3.28 -12.94 12.41
CA ALA A 474 -2.97 -11.95 11.39
C ALA A 474 -2.37 -10.71 12.08
N GLY A 475 -1.06 -10.51 11.90
CA GLY A 475 -0.37 -9.29 12.33
C GLY A 475 -0.35 -8.23 11.23
N VAL A 476 -0.59 -6.97 11.59
CA VAL A 476 -0.56 -5.79 10.70
C VAL A 476 0.07 -4.59 11.43
N SER A 477 1.01 -3.90 10.79
CA SER A 477 1.58 -2.65 11.32
C SER A 477 1.05 -1.44 10.54
N VAL A 478 0.45 -0.45 11.21
CA VAL A 478 -0.10 0.75 10.56
C VAL A 478 1.01 1.61 9.93
N ALA A 479 2.22 1.57 10.49
CA ALA A 479 3.39 2.19 9.87
C ALA A 479 3.70 1.55 8.50
N GLU A 480 3.67 0.21 8.40
CA GLU A 480 3.83 -0.50 7.13
C GLU A 480 2.69 -0.19 6.14
N VAL A 481 1.44 -0.13 6.60
CA VAL A 481 0.27 0.28 5.77
C VAL A 481 0.45 1.68 5.18
N LEU A 482 1.09 2.59 5.92
CA LEU A 482 1.41 3.95 5.46
C LEU A 482 2.69 4.04 4.59
N GLY A 483 3.51 2.99 4.57
CA GLY A 483 4.85 3.02 3.98
C GLY A 483 5.88 3.78 4.82
N GLU A 484 5.56 4.07 6.09
CA GLU A 484 6.47 4.68 7.05
C GLU A 484 7.38 3.60 7.65
N ARG A 485 8.70 3.75 7.47
CA ARG A 485 9.69 2.84 8.08
C ARG A 485 9.93 3.25 9.53
N GLN A 486 9.90 2.25 10.42
CA GLN A 486 10.47 2.33 11.78
C GLN A 486 12.00 2.53 11.73
#